data_AF-A0A2S5B6C9-F1
#
_entry.id   AF-A0A2S5B6C9-F1
#
_cell.length_a   1.000
_cell.length_b   1.000
_cell.length_c   1.000
_cell.angle_alpha   90.00
_cell.angle_beta   90.00
_cell.angle_gamma   90.00
#
_symmetry.space_group_name_H-M   'P 1'
#
loop_
_entity.id
_entity.type
_entity.pdbx_description
1 polymer ?
#
loop_
_entity_poly.entity_id
_entity_poly.type
_entity_poly.pdbx_seq_one_letter_code
_entity_poly.pdbx_strand_id
1 'polypeptide(L)'
;MSSNASLSFGSYDWICSRGALIVCPLLGDTNYGIEPQCYSRNVQFGRTLVFQPATCFLHICALLMVFVMILHIRSKYTAVGRKEILIFFYMYFGEELLAIFLDSAIIPTSSPVYPWFAALHFGLTCAIYWCLLVNGFVGFQVVEDGTRLSLWILQGTCAVVGLVTGLIAIGTFKNVAGLSSQKPTGLWILEFIFNLACVVIYVIAQLLLVIRTLDDRWPVGDIIFGTAFWIIGQVLLFAFSNTICSSVSHYLDGTFFYSLCNLLAVMMVYKFWDSITKEDLEFSVGSKANVWEVKDPLLNDDDASPGSAYGSSQNVAGYPPQKYAPY
;
A
#
# COMPACT_ATOMS: atom_id res chain seq x y z
N MET A 1 15.00 -5.55 -35.71
CA MET A 1 14.99 -7.00 -35.44
C MET A 1 14.36 -7.22 -34.07
N SER A 2 13.04 -7.39 -33.97
CA SER A 2 12.39 -7.70 -32.69
C SER A 2 10.97 -8.18 -32.97
N SER A 3 10.75 -9.50 -33.01
CA SER A 3 9.38 -10.04 -33.04
C SER A 3 9.20 -11.50 -32.59
N ASN A 4 10.19 -12.15 -31.97
CA ASN A 4 10.06 -13.55 -31.52
C ASN A 4 10.68 -13.81 -30.14
N ALA A 5 10.68 -12.84 -29.23
CA ALA A 5 10.96 -13.20 -27.84
C ALA A 5 9.80 -14.07 -27.34
N SER A 6 10.11 -15.28 -26.85
CA SER A 6 9.18 -16.17 -26.15
C SER A 6 9.37 -16.03 -24.64
N LEU A 7 8.31 -16.21 -23.86
CA LEU A 7 8.41 -16.19 -22.39
C LEU A 7 9.40 -17.29 -21.95
N SER A 8 10.46 -16.90 -21.26
CA SER A 8 11.47 -17.80 -20.73
C SER A 8 11.73 -17.49 -19.27
N PHE A 9 11.88 -18.54 -18.47
CA PHE A 9 12.22 -18.42 -17.06
C PHE A 9 13.56 -17.71 -16.90
N GLY A 10 13.62 -16.70 -16.02
CA GLY A 10 14.85 -15.97 -15.70
C GLY A 10 15.33 -14.98 -16.77
N SER A 11 14.59 -14.77 -17.87
CA SER A 11 14.88 -13.74 -18.88
C SER A 11 13.84 -12.62 -18.84
N TYR A 12 14.31 -11.40 -19.07
CA TYR A 12 13.47 -10.20 -19.19
C TYR A 12 13.16 -9.84 -20.64
N ASP A 13 13.68 -10.54 -21.65
CA ASP A 13 13.54 -10.15 -23.06
C ASP A 13 12.06 -10.06 -23.50
N TRP A 14 11.26 -11.06 -23.12
CA TRP A 14 9.82 -11.08 -23.43
C TRP A 14 9.03 -10.03 -22.65
N ILE A 15 9.46 -9.74 -21.43
CA ILE A 15 8.77 -8.86 -20.48
C ILE A 15 9.05 -7.40 -20.87
N CYS A 16 10.32 -7.03 -20.96
CA CYS A 16 10.79 -5.70 -21.29
C CYS A 16 10.48 -5.29 -22.74
N SER A 17 10.33 -6.24 -23.66
CA SER A 17 9.85 -5.92 -25.03
C SER A 17 8.38 -5.49 -25.07
N ARG A 18 7.61 -5.68 -23.99
CA ARG A 18 6.19 -5.33 -23.90
C ARG A 18 5.90 -4.22 -22.89
N GLY A 19 6.52 -4.29 -21.72
CA GLY A 19 6.37 -3.32 -20.65
C GLY A 19 7.65 -2.51 -20.45
N ALA A 20 7.51 -1.18 -20.35
CA ALA A 20 8.61 -0.30 -19.97
C ALA A 20 8.80 -0.35 -18.44
N LEU A 21 9.37 -1.44 -17.91
CA LEU A 21 9.70 -1.50 -16.47
C LEU A 21 10.98 -0.72 -16.19
N ILE A 22 11.07 -0.13 -15.00
CA ILE A 22 12.21 0.65 -14.51
C ILE A 22 13.54 -0.12 -14.58
N VAL A 23 13.50 -1.45 -14.41
CA VAL A 23 14.69 -2.31 -14.48
C VAL A 23 15.16 -2.60 -15.91
N CYS A 24 14.30 -2.50 -16.91
CA CYS A 24 14.60 -2.91 -18.30
C CYS A 24 15.80 -2.21 -18.95
N PRO A 25 16.02 -0.89 -18.76
CA PRO A 25 17.19 -0.19 -19.31
C PRO A 25 18.54 -0.67 -18.74
N LEU A 26 18.53 -1.47 -17.67
CA LEU A 26 19.73 -1.97 -16.99
C LEU A 26 19.99 -3.45 -17.23
N LEU A 27 19.16 -4.11 -18.03
CA LEU A 27 19.17 -5.55 -18.27
C LEU A 27 19.46 -5.88 -19.74
N GLY A 28 20.07 -7.04 -19.99
CA GLY A 28 20.35 -7.56 -21.33
C GLY A 28 21.82 -7.47 -21.75
N ASP A 29 22.08 -7.91 -22.99
CA ASP A 29 23.44 -8.01 -23.54
C ASP A 29 23.98 -6.69 -24.07
N THR A 30 23.11 -5.72 -24.32
CA THR A 30 23.44 -4.41 -24.89
C THR A 30 23.71 -3.37 -23.80
N ASN A 31 24.68 -2.49 -24.04
CA ASN A 31 25.03 -1.39 -23.11
C ASN A 31 23.89 -0.38 -22.86
N TYR A 32 22.79 -0.45 -23.63
CA TYR A 32 21.63 0.44 -23.53
C TYR A 32 20.38 -0.22 -22.93
N GLY A 33 20.48 -1.48 -22.51
CA GLY A 33 19.38 -2.24 -21.93
C GLY A 33 18.39 -2.82 -22.96
N ILE A 34 17.28 -3.39 -22.48
CA ILE A 34 16.19 -3.90 -23.32
C ILE A 34 15.11 -2.81 -23.44
N GLU A 35 14.77 -2.45 -24.67
CA GLU A 35 13.73 -1.46 -24.98
C GLU A 35 12.37 -2.10 -25.30
N PRO A 36 11.25 -1.46 -24.93
CA PRO A 36 9.92 -1.90 -25.31
C PRO A 36 9.66 -1.67 -26.80
N GLN A 37 8.91 -2.58 -27.44
CA GLN A 37 8.53 -2.43 -28.85
C GLN A 37 7.60 -1.24 -29.08
N CYS A 38 6.78 -0.91 -28.08
CA CYS A 38 5.83 0.18 -28.13
C CYS A 38 5.76 0.83 -26.75
N TYR A 39 5.92 2.15 -26.70
CA TYR A 39 5.77 2.96 -25.49
C TYR A 39 4.99 4.24 -25.82
N SER A 40 4.42 4.88 -24.79
CA SER A 40 3.69 6.13 -24.96
C SER A 40 4.60 7.29 -25.38
N ARG A 41 4.07 8.22 -26.18
CA ARG A 41 4.85 9.33 -26.73
C ARG A 41 5.41 10.21 -25.63
N ASN A 42 6.67 10.57 -25.80
CA ASN A 42 7.34 11.52 -24.93
C ASN A 42 6.90 12.96 -25.28
N VAL A 43 6.85 13.82 -24.27
CA VAL A 43 6.53 15.24 -24.44
C VAL A 43 7.73 16.08 -24.05
N GLN A 44 8.13 16.98 -24.94
CA GLN A 44 9.21 17.91 -24.68
C GLN A 44 8.66 19.21 -24.09
N PHE A 45 9.04 19.51 -22.85
CA PHE A 45 8.74 20.77 -22.18
C PHE A 45 10.00 21.65 -22.18
N GLY A 46 10.12 22.51 -23.20
CA GLY A 46 11.30 23.37 -23.35
C GLY A 46 12.58 22.56 -23.54
N ARG A 47 13.43 22.49 -22.50
CA ARG A 47 14.70 21.74 -22.53
C ARG A 47 14.63 20.34 -21.91
N THR A 48 13.54 19.98 -21.24
CA THR A 48 13.36 18.66 -20.62
C THR A 48 12.44 17.80 -21.47
N LEU A 49 12.82 16.54 -21.67
CA LEU A 49 11.99 15.55 -22.34
C LEU A 49 11.42 14.63 -21.27
N VAL A 50 10.10 14.67 -21.11
CA VAL A 50 9.36 13.86 -20.14
C VAL A 50 8.92 12.59 -20.85
N PHE A 51 9.38 11.46 -20.32
CA PHE A 51 8.94 10.15 -20.78
C PHE A 51 7.57 9.81 -20.17
N GLN A 52 6.74 9.13 -20.96
CA GLN A 52 5.46 8.55 -20.52
C GLN A 52 4.62 9.47 -19.60
N PRO A 53 4.27 10.70 -20.06
CA PRO A 53 3.63 11.70 -19.20
C PRO A 53 2.27 11.26 -18.66
N ALA A 54 1.56 10.38 -19.37
CA ALA A 54 0.30 9.80 -18.92
C ALA A 54 0.50 8.95 -17.64
N THR A 55 1.52 8.09 -17.62
CA THR A 55 1.84 7.25 -16.46
C THR A 55 2.33 8.11 -15.29
N CYS A 56 3.14 9.14 -15.56
CA CYS A 56 3.55 10.13 -14.56
C CYS A 56 2.36 10.84 -13.89
N PHE A 57 1.33 11.23 -14.66
CA PHE A 57 0.10 11.79 -14.12
C PHE A 57 -0.62 10.83 -13.16
N LEU A 58 -0.64 9.53 -13.48
CA LEU A 58 -1.24 8.51 -12.62
C LEU A 58 -0.49 8.31 -11.31
N HIS A 59 0.84 8.37 -11.33
CA HIS A 59 1.63 8.37 -10.09
C HIS A 59 1.34 9.60 -9.21
N ILE A 60 1.12 10.78 -9.80
CA ILE A 60 0.70 11.97 -9.04
C ILE A 60 -0.68 11.75 -8.41
N CYS A 61 -1.64 11.19 -9.16
CA CYS A 61 -2.94 10.82 -8.62
C CYS A 61 -2.81 9.79 -7.49
N ALA A 62 -1.94 8.79 -7.64
CA ALA A 62 -1.67 7.79 -6.62
C ALA A 62 -1.10 8.42 -5.35
N LEU A 63 -0.12 9.32 -5.46
CA LEU A 63 0.43 10.05 -4.31
C LEU A 63 -0.63 10.86 -3.56
N LEU A 64 -1.48 11.58 -4.27
CA LEU A 64 -2.59 12.34 -3.66
C LEU A 64 -3.57 11.41 -2.94
N MET A 65 -3.93 10.29 -3.57
CA MET A 65 -4.82 9.31 -2.96
C MET A 65 -4.21 8.66 -1.72
N VAL A 66 -2.94 8.27 -1.76
CA VAL A 66 -2.21 7.71 -0.62
C VAL A 66 -2.11 8.71 0.52
N PHE A 67 -1.85 9.98 0.21
CA PHE A 67 -1.83 11.03 1.20
C PHE A 67 -3.19 11.15 1.92
N VAL A 68 -4.31 11.18 1.18
CA VAL A 68 -5.65 11.21 1.77
C VAL A 68 -5.93 9.95 2.61
N MET A 69 -5.57 8.76 2.13
CA MET A 69 -5.73 7.51 2.89
C MET A 69 -4.95 7.55 4.20
N ILE A 70 -3.70 8.01 4.20
CA ILE A 70 -2.89 8.17 5.41
C ILE A 70 -3.58 9.11 6.42
N LEU A 71 -4.17 10.22 5.97
CA LEU A 71 -4.90 11.14 6.85
C LEU A 71 -6.11 10.46 7.48
N HIS A 72 -6.91 9.72 6.71
CA HIS A 72 -8.06 8.99 7.23
C HIS A 72 -7.65 7.92 8.25
N ILE A 73 -6.63 7.12 7.95
CA ILE A 73 -6.13 6.10 8.89
C ILE A 73 -5.69 6.75 10.21
N ARG A 74 -5.01 7.90 10.14
CA ARG A 74 -4.56 8.64 11.34
C ARG A 74 -5.69 9.28 12.14
N SER A 75 -6.84 9.56 11.53
CA SER A 75 -8.02 10.07 12.24
C SER A 75 -8.72 9.01 13.11
N LYS A 76 -8.49 7.71 12.87
CA LYS A 76 -9.01 6.64 13.74
C LYS A 76 -8.09 6.45 14.95
N TYR A 77 -8.63 6.52 16.17
CA TYR A 77 -7.82 6.47 17.39
C TYR A 77 -7.61 5.06 17.97
N THR A 78 -8.60 4.17 17.83
CA THR A 78 -8.65 2.84 18.46
C THR A 78 -8.62 1.66 17.47
N ALA A 79 -8.43 1.95 16.17
CA ALA A 79 -8.42 0.94 15.12
C ALA A 79 -7.25 -0.06 15.26
N VAL A 80 -7.61 -1.35 15.19
CA VAL A 80 -6.70 -2.49 15.22
C VAL A 80 -5.72 -2.44 14.04
N GLY A 81 -4.44 -2.66 14.31
CA GLY A 81 -3.38 -2.71 13.28
C GLY A 81 -3.14 -1.38 12.56
N ARG A 82 -3.64 -0.25 13.08
CA ARG A 82 -3.52 1.08 12.46
C ARG A 82 -2.06 1.48 12.20
N LYS A 83 -1.16 1.23 13.14
CA LYS A 83 0.24 1.66 13.00
C LYS A 83 0.99 0.79 11.99
N GLU A 84 0.63 -0.49 11.92
CA GLU A 84 1.17 -1.49 11.02
C GLU A 84 0.78 -1.21 9.57
N ILE A 85 -0.51 -0.95 9.30
CA ILE A 85 -0.95 -0.65 7.94
C ILE A 85 -0.43 0.71 7.45
N LEU A 86 -0.22 1.68 8.34
CA LEU A 86 0.42 2.95 7.98
C LEU A 86 1.82 2.75 7.41
N ILE A 87 2.57 1.77 7.90
CA ILE A 87 3.92 1.45 7.39
C ILE A 87 3.84 0.99 5.92
N PHE A 88 2.81 0.21 5.55
CA PHE A 88 2.55 -0.15 4.16
C PHE A 88 2.28 1.09 3.28
N PHE A 89 1.39 1.98 3.71
CA PHE A 89 1.09 3.20 2.94
C PHE A 89 2.26 4.19 2.87
N TYR A 90 3.11 4.27 3.89
CA TYR A 90 4.33 5.08 3.83
C TYR A 90 5.35 4.52 2.84
N MET A 91 5.50 3.19 2.77
CA MET A 91 6.37 2.57 1.77
C MET A 91 5.82 2.77 0.36
N TYR A 92 4.51 2.59 0.17
CA TYR A 92 3.86 2.82 -1.12
C TYR A 92 3.97 4.29 -1.56
N PHE A 93 3.82 5.26 -0.65
CA PHE A 93 4.08 6.67 -0.94
C PHE A 93 5.54 6.91 -1.40
N GLY A 94 6.51 6.26 -0.75
CA GLY A 94 7.91 6.33 -1.15
C GLY A 94 8.16 5.71 -2.52
N GLU A 95 7.53 4.59 -2.83
CA GLU A 95 7.67 3.89 -4.11
C GLU A 95 7.11 4.71 -5.27
N GLU A 96 5.91 5.26 -5.11
CA GLU A 96 5.28 6.15 -6.09
C GLU A 96 6.11 7.41 -6.35
N LEU A 97 6.74 7.98 -5.31
CA LEU A 97 7.68 9.10 -5.48
C LEU A 97 8.89 8.69 -6.33
N LEU A 98 9.48 7.52 -6.07
CA LEU A 98 10.60 7.01 -6.87
C LEU A 98 10.17 6.71 -8.31
N ALA A 99 9.00 6.11 -8.51
CA ALA A 99 8.44 5.80 -9.81
C ALA A 99 8.29 7.06 -10.67
N ILE A 100 7.81 8.18 -10.11
CA ILE A 100 7.77 9.47 -10.83
C ILE A 100 9.14 9.85 -11.36
N PHE A 101 10.21 9.79 -10.55
CA PHE A 101 11.54 10.20 -10.99
C PHE A 101 12.12 9.31 -12.09
N LEU A 102 11.80 8.01 -12.05
CA LEU A 102 12.36 6.99 -12.94
C LEU A 102 11.56 6.87 -14.25
N ASP A 103 10.24 6.75 -14.19
CA ASP A 103 9.38 6.58 -15.37
C ASP A 103 9.26 7.87 -16.20
N SER A 104 9.29 9.04 -15.56
CA SER A 104 9.30 10.32 -16.29
C SER A 104 10.67 10.67 -16.89
N ALA A 105 11.69 9.86 -16.60
CA ALA A 105 13.10 10.08 -16.92
C ALA A 105 13.66 11.44 -16.45
N ILE A 106 13.11 12.01 -15.36
CA ILE A 106 13.77 13.13 -14.65
C ILE A 106 15.18 12.71 -14.24
N ILE A 107 15.33 11.46 -13.79
CA ILE A 107 16.62 10.79 -13.72
C ILE A 107 16.78 10.00 -15.04
N PRO A 108 17.61 10.47 -15.98
CA PRO A 108 17.77 9.78 -17.25
C PRO A 108 18.50 8.45 -17.05
N THR A 109 18.16 7.44 -17.86
CA THR A 109 18.75 6.09 -17.83
C THR A 109 20.27 6.10 -18.08
N SER A 110 20.78 7.12 -18.79
CA SER A 110 22.21 7.34 -19.02
C SER A 110 22.98 7.86 -17.80
N SER A 111 22.27 8.32 -16.76
CA SER A 111 22.90 8.83 -15.55
C SER A 111 23.53 7.69 -14.74
N PRO A 112 24.75 7.85 -14.21
CA PRO A 112 25.38 6.86 -13.33
C PRO A 112 24.61 6.65 -12.02
N VAL A 113 23.68 7.55 -11.71
CA VAL A 113 22.82 7.51 -10.52
C VAL A 113 21.59 6.61 -10.73
N TYR A 114 21.14 6.42 -11.98
CA TYR A 114 19.94 5.65 -12.31
C TYR A 114 19.94 4.22 -11.74
N PRO A 115 21.03 3.42 -11.85
CA PRO A 115 21.04 2.06 -11.30
C PRO A 115 20.81 1.98 -9.79
N TRP A 116 21.23 3.00 -9.04
CA TRP A 116 21.04 3.04 -7.58
C TRP A 116 19.60 3.33 -7.20
N PHE A 117 18.96 4.27 -7.90
CA PHE A 117 17.54 4.58 -7.68
C PHE A 117 16.63 3.46 -8.18
N ALA A 118 16.96 2.83 -9.31
CA ALA A 118 16.26 1.64 -9.79
C ALA A 118 16.38 0.46 -8.80
N ALA A 119 17.56 0.26 -8.20
CA ALA A 119 17.74 -0.77 -7.17
C ALA A 119 16.96 -0.47 -5.89
N LEU A 120 16.89 0.82 -5.48
CA LEU A 120 16.09 1.25 -4.35
C LEU A 120 14.59 1.05 -4.62
N HIS A 121 14.11 1.42 -5.81
CA HIS A 121 12.72 1.20 -6.24
C HIS A 121 12.37 -0.30 -6.24
N PHE A 122 13.24 -1.13 -6.81
CA PHE A 122 13.06 -2.59 -6.83
C PHE A 122 12.99 -3.19 -5.42
N GLY A 123 13.91 -2.78 -4.54
CA GLY A 123 13.94 -3.24 -3.15
C GLY A 123 12.72 -2.80 -2.37
N LEU A 124 12.28 -1.56 -2.56
CA LEU A 124 11.07 -1.02 -1.94
C LEU A 124 9.82 -1.75 -2.44
N THR A 125 9.74 -2.07 -3.73
CA THR A 125 8.64 -2.87 -4.32
C THR A 125 8.53 -4.23 -3.63
N CYS A 126 9.64 -4.98 -3.51
CA CYS A 126 9.65 -6.27 -2.82
C CYS A 126 9.29 -6.13 -1.33
N ALA A 127 9.78 -5.07 -0.67
CA ALA A 127 9.45 -4.78 0.72
C ALA A 127 7.96 -4.44 0.92
N ILE A 128 7.29 -3.78 -0.03
CA ILE A 128 5.86 -3.49 0.01
C ILE A 128 5.04 -4.78 -0.05
N TYR A 129 5.36 -5.70 -0.97
CA TYR A 129 4.68 -6.99 -1.06
C TYR A 129 4.87 -7.84 0.21
N TRP A 130 6.09 -7.84 0.77
CA TRP A 130 6.36 -8.46 2.06
C TRP A 130 5.59 -7.79 3.21
N CYS A 131 5.54 -6.46 3.22
CA CYS A 131 4.81 -5.68 4.22
C CYS A 131 3.31 -6.00 4.18
N LEU A 132 2.74 -6.13 2.99
CA LEU A 132 1.34 -6.53 2.78
C LEU A 132 1.09 -7.92 3.41
N LEU A 133 1.96 -8.88 3.12
CA LEU A 133 1.89 -10.23 3.70
C LEU A 133 1.92 -10.20 5.23
N VAL A 134 2.91 -9.54 5.83
CA VAL A 134 3.05 -9.48 7.29
C VAL A 134 1.86 -8.76 7.93
N ASN A 135 1.39 -7.65 7.33
CA ASN A 135 0.16 -6.98 7.76
C ASN A 135 -1.05 -7.94 7.73
N GLY A 136 -1.11 -8.84 6.75
CA GLY A 136 -2.17 -9.83 6.68
C GLY A 136 -2.23 -10.78 7.88
N PHE A 137 -1.10 -11.01 8.55
CA PHE A 137 -1.05 -11.82 9.78
C PHE A 137 -1.44 -11.03 11.04
N VAL A 138 -1.40 -9.70 11.01
CA VAL A 138 -1.79 -8.86 12.17
C VAL A 138 -3.25 -9.07 12.55
N GLY A 139 -4.12 -9.30 11.57
CA GLY A 139 -5.55 -9.59 11.81
C GLY A 139 -5.81 -10.89 12.58
N PHE A 140 -4.85 -11.81 12.64
CA PHE A 140 -4.95 -13.04 13.45
C PHE A 140 -4.50 -12.85 14.90
N GLN A 141 -4.03 -11.64 15.27
CA GLN A 141 -3.59 -11.29 16.63
C GLN A 141 -2.54 -12.25 17.22
N VAL A 142 -1.68 -12.84 16.36
CA VAL A 142 -0.56 -13.69 16.81
C VAL A 142 0.42 -12.88 17.67
N VAL A 143 0.60 -11.61 17.32
CA VAL A 143 1.28 -10.59 18.10
C VAL A 143 0.28 -9.48 18.35
N GLU A 144 0.22 -8.99 19.59
CA GLU A 144 -0.63 -7.86 19.96
C GLU A 144 -0.28 -6.63 19.11
N ASP A 145 -1.28 -6.07 18.44
CA ASP A 145 -1.13 -4.95 17.52
C ASP A 145 -0.81 -3.65 18.27
N GLY A 146 -0.13 -2.73 17.59
CA GLY A 146 0.32 -1.45 18.17
C GLY A 146 1.45 -1.58 19.20
N THR A 147 1.84 -2.79 19.59
CA THR A 147 3.01 -3.03 20.46
C THR A 147 4.30 -2.63 19.77
N ARG A 148 5.30 -2.21 20.56
CA ARG A 148 6.64 -1.94 20.02
C ARG A 148 7.22 -3.15 19.30
N LEU A 149 6.95 -4.36 19.81
CA LEU A 149 7.42 -5.59 19.20
C LEU A 149 6.83 -5.82 17.81
N SER A 150 5.50 -5.68 17.66
CA SER A 150 4.81 -5.78 16.35
C SER A 150 5.44 -4.85 15.32
N LEU A 151 5.63 -3.58 15.67
CA LEU A 151 6.19 -2.57 14.77
C LEU A 151 7.65 -2.84 14.41
N TRP A 152 8.48 -3.26 15.37
CA TRP A 152 9.88 -3.60 15.10
C TRP A 152 10.03 -4.86 14.23
N ILE A 153 9.17 -5.86 14.40
CA ILE A 153 9.15 -7.04 13.54
C ILE A 153 8.75 -6.65 12.12
N LEU A 154 7.67 -5.87 11.97
CA LEU A 154 7.20 -5.42 10.67
C LEU A 154 8.27 -4.58 9.95
N GLN A 155 8.76 -3.51 10.61
CA GLN A 155 9.76 -2.62 10.04
C GLN A 155 11.10 -3.33 9.79
N GLY A 156 11.56 -4.15 10.75
CA GLY A 156 12.81 -4.88 10.65
C GLY A 156 12.80 -5.89 9.50
N THR A 157 11.74 -6.70 9.37
CA THR A 157 11.65 -7.68 8.27
C THR A 157 11.48 -7.01 6.91
N CYS A 158 10.69 -5.93 6.82
CA CYS A 158 10.57 -5.14 5.58
C CYS A 158 11.91 -4.50 5.18
N ALA A 159 12.64 -3.93 6.15
CA ALA A 159 13.96 -3.34 5.90
C ALA A 159 14.99 -4.39 5.45
N VAL A 160 14.99 -5.58 6.06
CA VAL A 160 15.86 -6.69 5.64
C VAL A 160 15.53 -7.14 4.22
N VAL A 161 14.24 -7.38 3.92
CA VAL A 161 13.81 -7.79 2.58
C VAL A 161 14.17 -6.73 1.54
N GLY A 162 13.86 -5.46 1.81
CA GLY A 162 14.17 -4.36 0.89
C GLY A 162 15.67 -4.15 0.68
N LEU A 163 16.48 -4.27 1.74
CA LEU A 163 17.93 -4.18 1.63
C LEU A 163 18.50 -5.34 0.82
N VAL A 164 18.11 -6.58 1.13
CA VAL A 164 18.63 -7.78 0.43
C VAL A 164 18.25 -7.76 -1.05
N THR A 165 16.99 -7.48 -1.37
CA THR A 165 16.50 -7.41 -2.76
C THR A 165 17.13 -6.23 -3.51
N GLY A 166 17.30 -5.07 -2.87
CA GLY A 166 18.02 -3.93 -3.44
C GLY A 166 19.51 -4.21 -3.70
N LEU A 167 20.19 -4.93 -2.78
CA LEU A 167 21.58 -5.35 -2.97
C LEU A 167 21.73 -6.37 -4.12
N ILE A 168 20.77 -7.28 -4.27
CA ILE A 168 20.72 -8.20 -5.42
C ILE A 168 20.48 -7.42 -6.72
N ALA A 169 19.59 -6.42 -6.71
CA ALA A 169 19.33 -5.58 -7.87
C ALA A 169 20.57 -4.79 -8.31
N ILE A 170 21.22 -4.06 -7.40
CA ILE A 170 22.43 -3.29 -7.76
C ILE A 170 23.60 -4.21 -8.17
N GLY A 171 23.74 -5.37 -7.52
CA GLY A 171 24.73 -6.38 -7.90
C GLY A 171 24.48 -6.91 -9.32
N THR A 172 23.22 -7.11 -9.69
CA THR A 172 22.81 -7.52 -11.04
C THR A 172 23.11 -6.41 -12.06
N PHE A 173 22.72 -5.16 -11.80
CA PHE A 173 22.92 -4.05 -12.73
C PHE A 173 24.41 -3.74 -12.97
N LYS A 174 25.25 -3.90 -11.94
CA LYS A 174 26.69 -3.63 -12.04
C LYS A 174 27.54 -4.85 -12.38
N ASN A 175 26.94 -6.02 -12.58
CA ASN A 175 27.63 -7.28 -12.82
C ASN A 175 28.66 -7.63 -11.71
N VAL A 176 28.28 -7.48 -10.44
CA VAL A 176 29.14 -7.70 -9.25
C VAL A 176 28.68 -8.95 -8.49
N ALA A 177 29.59 -9.60 -7.76
CA ALA A 177 29.30 -10.74 -6.88
C ALA A 177 28.73 -11.97 -7.60
N GLY A 178 29.11 -12.19 -8.87
CA GLY A 178 28.64 -13.31 -9.68
C GLY A 178 27.22 -13.15 -10.25
N LEU A 179 26.57 -12.01 -9.97
CA LEU A 179 25.32 -11.61 -10.61
C LEU A 179 25.63 -10.95 -11.94
N SER A 180 24.73 -11.12 -12.91
CA SER A 180 24.90 -10.53 -14.24
C SER A 180 23.59 -9.97 -14.78
N SER A 181 23.68 -8.79 -15.38
CA SER A 181 22.60 -8.12 -16.11
C SER A 181 22.15 -8.90 -17.36
N GLN A 182 23.03 -9.75 -17.92
CA GLN A 182 22.71 -10.63 -19.05
C GLN A 182 21.88 -11.85 -18.64
N LYS A 183 22.04 -12.32 -17.40
CA LYS A 183 21.31 -13.47 -16.85
C LYS A 183 20.70 -13.09 -15.49
N PRO A 184 19.70 -12.18 -15.47
CA PRO A 184 19.13 -11.62 -14.25
C PRO A 184 18.11 -12.57 -13.58
N THR A 185 18.43 -13.86 -13.49
CA THR A 185 17.53 -14.88 -12.95
C THR A 185 17.11 -14.59 -11.51
N GLY A 186 18.04 -14.09 -10.68
CA GLY A 186 17.75 -13.72 -9.30
C GLY A 186 16.73 -12.58 -9.19
N LEU A 187 16.87 -11.56 -10.04
CA LEU A 187 15.95 -10.43 -10.10
C LEU A 187 14.55 -10.91 -10.52
N TRP A 188 14.50 -11.78 -11.54
CA TRP A 188 13.26 -12.34 -12.06
C TRP A 188 12.49 -13.13 -10.99
N ILE A 189 13.20 -13.97 -10.22
CA ILE A 189 12.58 -14.76 -9.15
C ILE A 189 11.99 -13.84 -8.06
N LEU A 190 12.72 -12.79 -7.68
CA LEU A 190 12.25 -11.85 -6.66
C LEU A 190 11.07 -11.02 -7.14
N GLU A 191 11.11 -10.53 -8.38
CA GLU A 191 10.07 -9.66 -8.94
C GLU A 191 8.75 -10.41 -9.17
N PHE A 192 8.82 -11.64 -9.71
CA PHE A 192 7.64 -12.40 -10.11
C PHE A 192 7.23 -13.44 -9.08
N ILE A 193 8.13 -14.35 -8.69
CA ILE A 193 7.76 -15.50 -7.84
C ILE A 193 7.55 -15.04 -6.40
N PHE A 194 8.50 -14.30 -5.83
CA PHE A 194 8.44 -13.88 -4.44
C PHE A 194 7.26 -12.92 -4.19
N ASN A 195 7.09 -11.91 -5.04
CA ASN A 195 5.95 -10.99 -4.92
C ASN A 195 4.60 -11.69 -5.12
N LEU A 196 4.49 -12.59 -6.12
CA LEU A 196 3.28 -13.40 -6.31
C LEU A 196 2.97 -14.27 -5.08
N ALA A 197 3.99 -14.94 -4.52
CA ALA A 197 3.81 -15.75 -3.32
C ALA A 197 3.31 -14.90 -2.15
N CYS A 198 3.85 -13.68 -1.96
CA CYS A 198 3.38 -12.76 -0.93
C CYS A 198 1.90 -12.40 -1.09
N VAL A 199 1.48 -12.04 -2.30
CA VAL A 199 0.07 -11.70 -2.59
C VAL A 199 -0.85 -12.91 -2.39
N VAL A 200 -0.49 -14.08 -2.91
CA VAL A 200 -1.32 -15.28 -2.81
C VAL A 200 -1.52 -15.70 -1.36
N ILE A 201 -0.44 -15.72 -0.56
CA ILE A 201 -0.53 -16.05 0.86
C ILE A 201 -1.37 -14.99 1.60
N TYR A 202 -1.17 -13.71 1.30
CA TYR A 202 -1.98 -12.62 1.86
C TYR A 202 -3.48 -12.81 1.58
N VAL A 203 -3.87 -13.05 0.31
CA VAL A 203 -5.27 -13.23 -0.09
C VAL A 203 -5.89 -14.45 0.60
N ILE A 204 -5.18 -15.58 0.66
CA ILE A 204 -5.67 -16.78 1.35
C ILE A 204 -5.86 -16.49 2.84
N ALA A 205 -4.89 -15.81 3.47
CA ALA A 205 -4.96 -15.44 4.88
C ALA A 205 -6.15 -14.50 5.16
N GLN A 206 -6.38 -13.48 4.34
CA GLN A 206 -7.51 -12.56 4.52
C GLN A 206 -8.85 -13.26 4.31
N LEU A 207 -8.98 -14.12 3.30
CA LEU A 207 -10.20 -14.91 3.10
C LEU A 207 -10.48 -15.82 4.29
N LEU A 208 -9.45 -16.47 4.85
CA LEU A 208 -9.61 -17.32 6.03
C LEU A 208 -10.08 -16.50 7.23
N LEU A 209 -9.47 -15.33 7.47
CA LEU A 209 -9.86 -14.41 8.54
C LEU A 209 -11.33 -14.01 8.41
N VAL A 210 -11.76 -13.55 7.25
CA VAL A 210 -13.15 -13.10 7.06
C VAL A 210 -14.13 -14.25 7.16
N ILE A 211 -13.81 -15.43 6.61
CA ILE A 211 -14.73 -16.56 6.59
C ILE A 211 -14.87 -17.23 7.96
N ARG A 212 -13.80 -17.26 8.77
CA ARG A 212 -13.76 -17.99 10.05
C ARG A 212 -13.98 -17.11 11.26
N THR A 213 -13.59 -15.84 11.21
CA THR A 213 -13.54 -14.96 12.39
C THR A 213 -14.60 -13.86 12.35
N LEU A 214 -14.97 -13.35 11.18
CA LEU A 214 -15.89 -12.21 11.05
C LEU A 214 -17.32 -12.65 10.72
N ASP A 215 -18.29 -11.98 11.36
CA ASP A 215 -19.71 -12.13 11.08
C ASP A 215 -20.12 -11.38 9.80
N ASP A 216 -19.55 -10.19 9.56
CA ASP A 216 -19.78 -9.42 8.32
C ASP A 216 -18.94 -9.96 7.16
N ARG A 217 -19.61 -10.31 6.06
CA ARG A 217 -18.99 -10.84 4.82
C ARG A 217 -18.79 -9.77 3.75
N TRP A 218 -19.22 -8.54 3.99
CA TRP A 218 -18.95 -7.42 3.08
C TRP A 218 -17.46 -7.26 2.71
N PRO A 219 -16.48 -7.43 3.63
CA PRO A 219 -15.05 -7.31 3.30
C PRO A 219 -14.54 -8.33 2.28
N VAL A 220 -15.28 -9.44 2.03
CA VAL A 220 -14.92 -10.39 0.96
C VAL A 220 -14.95 -9.71 -0.40
N GLY A 221 -15.90 -8.79 -0.62
CA GLY A 221 -15.97 -8.01 -1.86
C GLY A 221 -14.70 -7.19 -2.07
N ASP A 222 -14.17 -6.57 -1.02
CA ASP A 222 -12.95 -5.77 -1.10
C ASP A 222 -11.73 -6.62 -1.51
N ILE A 223 -11.60 -7.83 -0.96
CA ILE A 223 -10.54 -8.78 -1.33
C ILE A 223 -10.66 -9.20 -2.80
N ILE A 224 -11.87 -9.54 -3.26
CA ILE A 224 -12.11 -9.98 -4.64
C ILE A 224 -11.79 -8.86 -5.63
N PHE A 225 -12.33 -7.66 -5.41
CA PHE A 225 -12.08 -6.53 -6.30
C PHE A 225 -10.60 -6.11 -6.29
N GLY A 226 -9.94 -6.09 -5.12
CA GLY A 226 -8.51 -5.80 -5.02
C GLY A 226 -7.66 -6.80 -5.80
N THR A 227 -7.94 -8.09 -5.63
CA THR A 227 -7.25 -9.17 -6.36
C THR A 227 -7.52 -9.09 -7.85
N ALA A 228 -8.76 -8.81 -8.25
CA ALA A 228 -9.14 -8.67 -9.66
C ALA A 228 -8.40 -7.49 -10.32
N PHE A 229 -8.37 -6.31 -9.69
CA PHE A 229 -7.64 -5.17 -10.21
C PHE A 229 -6.14 -5.46 -10.35
N TRP A 230 -5.52 -6.11 -9.35
CA TRP A 230 -4.12 -6.49 -9.44
C TRP A 230 -3.84 -7.46 -10.59
N ILE A 231 -4.63 -8.53 -10.74
CA ILE A 231 -4.48 -9.49 -11.85
C ILE A 231 -4.69 -8.81 -13.20
N ILE A 232 -5.74 -7.98 -13.33
CA ILE A 232 -6.03 -7.25 -14.56
C ILE A 232 -4.85 -6.34 -14.92
N GLY A 233 -4.27 -5.63 -13.94
CA GLY A 233 -3.07 -4.80 -14.15
C GLY A 233 -1.90 -5.58 -14.73
N GLN A 234 -1.60 -6.75 -14.15
CA GLN A 234 -0.52 -7.62 -14.63
C GLN A 234 -0.78 -8.12 -16.06
N VAL A 235 -2.02 -8.52 -16.36
CA VAL A 235 -2.41 -9.00 -17.69
C VAL A 235 -2.33 -7.86 -18.72
N LEU A 236 -2.78 -6.65 -18.38
CA LEU A 236 -2.71 -5.49 -19.28
C LEU A 236 -1.25 -5.12 -19.60
N LEU A 237 -0.36 -5.17 -18.60
CA LEU A 237 1.06 -4.88 -18.80
C LEU A 237 1.76 -5.95 -19.65
N PHE A 238 1.62 -7.22 -19.27
CA PHE A 238 2.45 -8.29 -19.86
C PHE A 238 1.83 -8.91 -21.11
N ALA A 239 0.50 -8.98 -21.23
CA ALA A 239 -0.13 -9.61 -22.39
C ALA A 239 -0.56 -8.58 -23.45
N PHE A 240 -1.09 -7.43 -23.04
CA PHE A 240 -1.78 -6.51 -23.95
C PHE A 240 -1.07 -5.17 -24.21
N SER A 241 0.03 -4.86 -23.53
CA SER A 241 0.69 -3.54 -23.63
C SER A 241 0.97 -3.08 -25.07
N ASN A 242 1.58 -3.94 -25.90
CA ASN A 242 1.88 -3.58 -27.30
C ASN A 242 0.61 -3.41 -28.16
N THR A 243 -0.42 -4.22 -27.92
CA THR A 243 -1.73 -4.10 -28.60
C THR A 243 -2.44 -2.81 -28.21
N ILE A 244 -2.43 -2.45 -26.93
CA ILE A 244 -3.02 -1.21 -26.42
C ILE A 244 -2.28 -0.02 -27.04
N CYS A 245 -0.96 -0.01 -26.95
CA CYS A 245 -0.12 1.08 -27.43
C CYS A 245 -0.30 1.36 -28.94
N SER A 246 -0.35 0.30 -29.76
CA SER A 246 -0.63 0.44 -31.20
C SER A 246 -2.07 0.89 -31.49
N SER A 247 -3.06 0.39 -30.75
CA SER A 247 -4.47 0.73 -30.95
C SER A 247 -4.81 2.18 -30.60
N VAL A 248 -4.13 2.74 -29.60
CA VAL A 248 -4.31 4.12 -29.14
C VAL A 248 -3.24 5.07 -29.71
N SER A 249 -2.64 4.75 -30.85
CA SER A 249 -1.69 5.63 -31.57
C SER A 249 -0.51 6.13 -30.72
N HIS A 250 -0.03 5.30 -29.78
CA HIS A 250 1.03 5.63 -28.81
C HIS A 250 0.68 6.73 -27.79
N TYR A 251 -0.60 7.01 -27.53
CA TYR A 251 -0.98 7.95 -26.46
C TYR A 251 -0.88 7.31 -25.05
N LEU A 252 -1.20 6.03 -24.94
CA LEU A 252 -1.19 5.24 -23.71
C LEU A 252 -0.48 3.91 -23.98
N ASP A 253 0.05 3.29 -22.95
CA ASP A 253 0.72 2.00 -22.98
C ASP A 253 0.25 1.12 -21.80
N GLY A 254 0.79 -0.08 -21.69
CA GLY A 254 0.45 -0.99 -20.60
C GLY A 254 0.87 -0.48 -19.21
N THR A 255 1.91 0.35 -19.11
CA THR A 255 2.37 0.88 -17.81
C THR A 255 1.35 1.84 -17.20
N PHE A 256 0.69 2.67 -18.02
CA PHE A 256 -0.43 3.49 -17.58
C PHE A 256 -1.56 2.68 -16.93
N PHE A 257 -2.02 1.64 -17.62
CA PHE A 257 -3.12 0.80 -17.12
C PHE A 257 -2.70 -0.04 -15.91
N TYR A 258 -1.45 -0.50 -15.89
CA TYR A 258 -0.85 -1.15 -14.74
C TYR A 258 -0.87 -0.25 -13.50
N SER A 259 -0.37 0.99 -13.60
CA SER A 259 -0.34 1.94 -12.48
C SER A 259 -1.76 2.28 -12.00
N LEU A 260 -2.72 2.46 -12.92
CA LEU A 260 -4.12 2.67 -12.57
C LEU A 260 -4.71 1.47 -11.81
N CYS A 261 -4.53 0.25 -12.33
CA CYS A 261 -5.03 -0.96 -11.69
C CYS A 261 -4.35 -1.23 -10.34
N ASN A 262 -3.05 -0.93 -10.21
CA ASN A 262 -2.32 -1.07 -8.96
C ASN A 262 -2.82 -0.07 -7.90
N LEU A 263 -3.06 1.20 -8.29
CA LEU A 263 -3.69 2.19 -7.41
C LEU A 263 -5.06 1.69 -6.93
N LEU A 264 -5.91 1.20 -7.83
CA LEU A 264 -7.23 0.65 -7.47
C LEU A 264 -7.09 -0.55 -6.52
N ALA A 265 -6.12 -1.45 -6.76
CA ALA A 265 -5.87 -2.58 -5.86
C ALA A 265 -5.46 -2.10 -4.46
N VAL A 266 -4.56 -1.12 -4.35
CA VAL A 266 -4.16 -0.53 -3.06
C VAL A 266 -5.34 0.18 -2.37
N MET A 267 -6.20 0.84 -3.13
CA MET A 267 -7.44 1.43 -2.58
C MET A 267 -8.38 0.36 -2.01
N MET A 268 -8.43 -0.83 -2.62
CA MET A 268 -9.22 -1.94 -2.07
C MET A 268 -8.57 -2.53 -0.81
N VAL A 269 -7.24 -2.56 -0.71
CA VAL A 269 -6.54 -2.92 0.55
C VAL A 269 -6.88 -1.93 1.66
N TYR A 270 -6.91 -0.62 1.36
CA TYR A 270 -7.37 0.41 2.30
C TYR A 270 -8.82 0.17 2.72
N LYS A 271 -9.73 -0.03 1.77
CA LYS A 271 -11.15 -0.27 2.06
C LYS A 271 -11.38 -1.52 2.88
N PHE A 272 -10.64 -2.59 2.59
CA PHE A 272 -10.68 -3.81 3.38
C PHE A 272 -10.29 -3.53 4.85
N TRP A 273 -9.16 -2.84 5.08
CA TRP A 273 -8.74 -2.45 6.43
C TRP A 273 -9.76 -1.54 7.13
N ASP A 274 -10.31 -0.57 6.41
CA ASP A 274 -11.33 0.34 6.94
C ASP A 274 -12.61 -0.42 7.32
N SER A 275 -13.00 -1.42 6.52
CA SER A 275 -14.23 -2.18 6.72
C SER A 275 -14.19 -3.11 7.91
N ILE A 276 -13.02 -3.64 8.27
CA ILE A 276 -12.84 -4.50 9.45
C ILE A 276 -12.62 -3.69 10.74
N THR A 277 -12.50 -2.36 10.66
CA THR A 277 -12.24 -1.44 11.79
C THR A 277 -13.35 -0.40 11.99
N LYS A 278 -14.61 -0.77 11.70
CA LYS A 278 -15.76 0.15 11.73
C LYS A 278 -16.24 0.53 13.16
N GLU A 279 -16.01 -0.32 14.15
CA GLU A 279 -16.67 -0.24 15.47
C GLU A 279 -16.16 0.89 16.39
N ASP A 280 -15.07 1.56 16.02
CA ASP A 280 -14.44 2.59 16.86
C ASP A 280 -15.14 3.97 16.86
N LEU A 281 -15.97 4.25 15.87
CA LEU A 281 -16.61 5.57 15.74
C LEU A 281 -17.94 5.67 16.49
N GLU A 282 -18.57 4.56 16.83
CA GLU A 282 -19.87 4.53 17.54
C GLU A 282 -19.73 4.90 19.02
N PHE A 283 -18.55 4.68 19.61
CA PHE A 283 -18.28 5.01 21.01
C PHE A 283 -17.90 6.48 21.26
N SER A 284 -17.67 7.29 20.21
CA SER A 284 -17.38 8.74 20.35
C SER A 284 -18.60 9.65 20.22
N VAL A 285 -19.81 9.12 19.97
CA VAL A 285 -21.06 9.91 19.92
C VAL A 285 -22.03 9.57 21.07
N GLY A 286 -21.54 8.90 22.12
CA GLY A 286 -22.38 8.40 23.23
C GLY A 286 -22.42 9.22 24.53
N SER A 287 -21.92 10.47 24.58
CA SER A 287 -21.97 11.28 25.82
C SER A 287 -23.02 12.41 25.81
N LYS A 288 -23.81 12.53 24.75
CA LYS A 288 -25.00 13.39 24.73
C LYS A 288 -26.21 12.67 24.12
N ALA A 289 -26.52 11.48 24.64
CA ALA A 289 -27.93 11.12 24.68
C ALA A 289 -28.57 12.13 25.64
N ASN A 290 -29.21 13.15 25.07
CA ASN A 290 -29.99 14.12 25.82
C ASN A 290 -30.92 13.34 26.74
N VAL A 291 -30.60 13.37 28.03
CA VAL A 291 -31.51 12.99 29.09
C VAL A 291 -32.73 13.86 28.87
N TRP A 292 -33.82 13.23 28.44
CA TRP A 292 -35.11 13.87 28.31
C TRP A 292 -35.44 14.47 29.66
N GLU A 293 -35.25 15.79 29.83
CA GLU A 293 -35.96 16.53 30.86
C GLU A 293 -37.45 16.37 30.54
N VAL A 294 -38.08 15.37 31.14
CA VAL A 294 -39.53 15.38 31.32
C VAL A 294 -39.79 16.49 32.32
N LYS A 295 -39.99 17.72 31.84
CA LYS A 295 -40.72 18.72 32.60
C LYS A 295 -42.18 18.33 32.53
N ASP A 296 -42.67 17.66 33.57
CA ASP A 296 -44.10 17.46 33.78
C ASP A 296 -44.79 18.83 33.79
N PRO A 297 -45.74 19.13 32.87
CA PRO A 297 -46.31 20.46 32.74
C PRO A 297 -47.55 20.70 33.61
N LEU A 298 -47.87 19.87 34.62
CA LEU A 298 -49.21 19.91 35.24
C LEU A 298 -49.34 19.66 36.75
N LEU A 299 -48.28 19.74 37.56
CA LEU A 299 -48.45 19.63 39.03
C LEU A 299 -47.50 20.56 39.79
N ASN A 300 -47.95 21.81 40.00
CA ASN A 300 -47.89 22.57 41.26
C ASN A 300 -47.83 24.09 40.99
N ASP A 301 -48.91 24.62 40.41
CA ASP A 301 -49.44 25.89 40.90
C ASP A 301 -50.55 25.52 41.88
N ASP A 302 -50.31 25.71 43.17
CA ASP A 302 -51.33 26.03 44.18
C ASP A 302 -50.64 26.30 45.54
N ASP A 303 -50.48 27.59 45.81
CA ASP A 303 -50.62 28.34 47.05
C ASP A 303 -50.36 27.73 48.46
N ALA A 304 -49.70 28.58 49.26
CA ALA A 304 -49.84 28.81 50.71
C ALA A 304 -49.09 27.94 51.75
N SER A 305 -47.95 28.47 52.26
CA SER A 305 -47.75 28.89 53.68
C SER A 305 -46.26 28.88 54.12
N PRO A 306 -45.84 29.72 55.08
CA PRO A 306 -44.43 29.93 55.43
C PRO A 306 -43.99 29.10 56.64
N GLY A 307 -42.80 28.47 56.60
CA GLY A 307 -42.27 27.85 57.82
C GLY A 307 -41.01 26.99 57.67
N SER A 308 -40.01 27.36 58.48
CA SER A 308 -39.01 26.51 59.14
C SER A 308 -37.83 25.88 58.38
N ALA A 309 -36.67 26.38 58.83
CA ALA A 309 -35.37 25.77 59.07
C ALA A 309 -35.23 24.25 59.31
N TYR A 310 -33.96 23.83 59.36
CA TYR A 310 -33.34 22.49 59.54
C TYR A 310 -33.15 21.73 58.22
N GLY A 311 -31.96 21.25 57.84
CA GLY A 311 -30.77 20.89 58.59
C GLY A 311 -30.39 19.45 58.22
N SER A 312 -29.22 19.25 57.60
CA SER A 312 -28.39 18.04 57.58
C SER A 312 -29.02 16.67 57.24
N SER A 313 -28.49 15.95 56.24
CA SER A 313 -27.61 14.76 56.46
C SER A 313 -27.33 13.96 55.15
N GLN A 314 -26.03 13.86 54.85
CA GLN A 314 -25.27 12.66 54.40
C GLN A 314 -25.79 11.73 53.28
N ASN A 315 -24.98 11.59 52.21
CA ASN A 315 -24.16 10.38 52.02
C ASN A 315 -23.07 10.58 50.95
N VAL A 316 -21.83 10.30 51.35
CA VAL A 316 -20.61 10.23 50.55
C VAL A 316 -20.10 8.80 50.61
N ALA A 317 -19.73 8.19 49.47
CA ALA A 317 -18.63 7.22 49.24
C ALA A 317 -18.90 6.40 47.95
N GLY A 318 -17.94 6.04 47.10
CA GLY A 318 -16.49 6.16 47.18
C GLY A 318 -15.81 5.64 45.91
N TYR A 319 -14.61 6.17 45.63
CA TYR A 319 -13.64 5.63 44.67
C TYR A 319 -12.77 4.55 45.34
N PRO A 320 -12.27 3.54 44.61
CA PRO A 320 -11.30 2.59 45.16
C PRO A 320 -9.86 3.17 45.20
N PRO A 321 -9.05 2.83 46.22
CA PRO A 321 -7.72 3.38 46.43
C PRO A 321 -6.61 2.65 45.66
N GLN A 322 -5.65 3.42 45.13
CA GLN A 322 -4.36 2.94 44.62
C GLN A 322 -3.39 2.63 45.78
N LYS A 323 -2.70 1.48 45.69
CA LYS A 323 -1.58 1.12 46.58
C LYS A 323 -0.24 1.52 45.93
N TYR A 324 0.51 2.37 46.61
CA TYR A 324 1.97 2.45 46.49
C TYR A 324 2.58 2.31 47.88
N ALA A 325 3.57 1.43 48.04
CA ALA A 325 4.36 1.27 49.25
C ALA A 325 5.75 1.93 49.04
N PRO A 326 6.33 2.59 50.06
CA PRO A 326 7.62 3.28 49.95
C PRO A 326 8.80 2.41 50.43
N TYR A 327 9.85 2.35 49.61
CA TYR A 327 11.25 2.77 49.84
C TYR A 327 12.16 2.11 48.80
#